data_AF-B6SU80-F1
#
_entry.id   AF-B6SU80-F1
#
_cell.length_a   1.000
_cell.length_b   1.000
_cell.length_c   1.000
_cell.angle_alpha   90.00
_cell.angle_beta   90.00
_cell.angle_gamma   90.00
#
_symmetry.space_group_name_H-M   'P 1'
#
loop_
_entity.id
_entity.type
_entity.pdbx_description
1 polymer ?
#
loop_
_entity_poly.entity_id
_entity_poly.type
_entity_poly.pdbx_seq_one_letter_code
_entity_poly.pdbx_strand_id
1 'polypeptide(L)'
;MAMAMPMAVARVTSLACAPRQAQHRRRHSLAPPCASGAVEVRVCTNRTCARQGGREVLAALAGLAPPAVDVASCGCLGRCGAGPNVAASVPGSTAVFGHVGTAARGAQLLEHLLGPAEFDAALGLTALATREKAEAALEKGNADEAEALLTEVIGFNACGGLHLVYMSRSKARLEIGDIPGALGDAEEAIRIAPRFPQAHLLRGDTLFAMGEYSVAEDAYADALDLDPSIRRSKSFRARVERLREKLVSANNP
;
A
#
# COMPACT_ATOMS: atom_id res chain seq x y z
N MET A 1 67.23 27.80 -37.60
CA MET A 1 67.43 27.48 -36.17
C MET A 1 66.28 26.60 -35.72
N ALA A 2 66.55 25.29 -35.62
CA ALA A 2 65.63 24.30 -35.13
C ALA A 2 65.65 24.30 -33.60
N MET A 3 64.49 24.38 -32.96
CA MET A 3 64.31 23.98 -31.57
C MET A 3 63.21 22.93 -31.54
N ALA A 4 63.65 21.68 -31.52
CA ALA A 4 62.85 20.52 -31.19
C ALA A 4 62.52 20.55 -29.70
N MET A 5 61.25 20.42 -29.34
CA MET A 5 60.82 20.09 -27.99
C MET A 5 60.20 18.68 -27.99
N PRO A 6 60.47 17.86 -26.96
CA PRO A 6 60.15 16.44 -27.01
C PRO A 6 58.69 16.13 -26.70
N MET A 7 58.21 15.06 -27.32
CA MET A 7 56.91 14.43 -27.06
C MET A 7 56.83 13.91 -25.62
N ALA A 8 55.77 14.29 -24.90
CA ALA A 8 55.37 13.66 -23.64
C ALA A 8 54.08 12.87 -23.87
N VAL A 9 54.24 11.56 -24.10
CA VAL A 9 53.15 10.59 -24.11
C VAL A 9 52.76 10.31 -22.65
N ALA A 10 51.68 10.93 -22.19
CA ALA A 10 51.12 10.67 -20.86
C ALA A 10 50.12 9.51 -20.92
N ARG A 11 50.55 8.39 -20.32
CA ARG A 11 49.87 7.11 -20.10
C ARG A 11 48.35 7.21 -19.86
N VAL A 12 47.59 6.44 -20.64
CA VAL A 12 46.27 5.93 -20.25
C VAL A 12 46.47 4.98 -19.09
N THR A 13 46.17 5.42 -17.87
CA THR A 13 46.11 4.54 -16.70
C THR A 13 44.76 3.84 -16.67
N SER A 14 44.72 2.63 -17.22
CA SER A 14 43.64 1.68 -16.99
C SER A 14 43.61 1.31 -15.51
N LEU A 15 42.75 1.96 -14.71
CA LEU A 15 42.40 1.49 -13.38
C LEU A 15 41.50 0.27 -13.51
N ALA A 16 42.14 -0.90 -13.63
CA ALA A 16 41.50 -2.18 -13.38
C ALA A 16 41.09 -2.24 -11.90
N CYS A 17 39.82 -1.97 -11.62
CA CYS A 17 39.25 -2.18 -10.29
C CYS A 17 38.99 -3.69 -10.14
N ALA A 18 39.83 -4.34 -9.33
CA ALA A 18 39.70 -5.73 -8.93
C ALA A 18 38.31 -6.01 -8.31
N PRO A 19 37.75 -7.23 -8.47
CA PRO A 19 36.41 -7.54 -8.00
C PRO A 19 36.42 -7.56 -6.47
N ARG A 20 35.76 -6.58 -5.84
CA ARG A 20 35.52 -6.63 -4.40
C ARG A 20 34.52 -7.76 -4.13
N GLN A 21 34.99 -8.70 -3.31
CA GLN A 21 34.26 -9.86 -2.82
C GLN A 21 32.81 -9.51 -2.46
N ALA A 22 31.88 -10.24 -3.08
CA ALA A 22 30.45 -10.13 -2.88
C ALA A 22 30.11 -10.53 -1.43
N GLN A 23 30.04 -9.55 -0.53
CA GLN A 23 29.42 -9.74 0.76
C GLN A 23 27.93 -10.04 0.52
N HIS A 24 27.52 -11.24 0.91
CA HIS A 24 26.16 -11.75 0.87
C HIS A 24 25.11 -10.68 1.23
N ARG A 25 24.54 -10.02 0.22
CA ARG A 25 23.30 -9.27 0.38
C ARG A 25 22.23 -10.33 0.61
N ARG A 26 21.70 -10.38 1.83
CA ARG A 26 20.48 -11.10 2.16
C ARG A 26 19.45 -10.72 1.10
N ARG A 27 19.11 -11.66 0.22
CA ARG A 27 17.93 -11.57 -0.61
C ARG A 27 16.78 -11.48 0.39
N HIS A 28 16.20 -10.30 0.56
CA HIS A 28 14.91 -10.21 1.22
C HIS A 28 14.00 -11.14 0.43
N SER A 29 13.44 -12.13 1.14
CA SER A 29 12.49 -13.09 0.57
C SER A 29 11.40 -12.29 -0.10
N LEU A 30 11.38 -12.33 -1.44
CA LEU A 30 10.27 -11.83 -2.23
C LEU A 30 9.04 -12.62 -1.74
N ALA A 31 8.02 -11.91 -1.27
CA ALA A 31 6.69 -12.51 -1.15
C ALA A 31 6.30 -13.08 -2.51
N PRO A 32 5.58 -14.22 -2.58
CA PRO A 32 5.27 -14.85 -3.86
C PRO A 32 4.49 -13.85 -4.73
N PRO A 33 4.82 -13.73 -6.04
CA PRO A 33 4.09 -12.85 -6.93
C PRO A 33 2.63 -13.30 -7.02
N CYS A 34 1.72 -12.34 -6.84
CA CYS A 34 0.30 -12.54 -7.17
C CYS A 34 0.17 -12.85 -8.66
N ALA A 35 -0.76 -13.74 -8.98
CA ALA A 35 -0.92 -14.39 -10.28
C ALA A 35 -1.05 -13.41 -11.46
N SER A 36 -0.34 -13.76 -12.55
CA SER A 36 -0.55 -13.42 -13.97
C SER A 36 -1.39 -12.17 -14.29
N GLY A 37 -0.72 -11.04 -14.52
CA GLY A 37 -1.30 -9.81 -15.10
C GLY A 37 -1.09 -8.55 -14.26
N ALA A 38 -0.71 -8.70 -12.98
CA ALA A 38 -0.56 -7.59 -12.05
C ALA A 38 0.63 -6.68 -12.40
N VAL A 39 0.41 -5.36 -12.35
CA VAL A 39 1.48 -4.37 -12.40
C VAL A 39 2.17 -4.36 -11.04
N GLU A 40 3.48 -4.51 -11.01
CA GLU A 40 4.26 -4.53 -9.78
C GLU A 40 5.09 -3.23 -9.69
N VAL A 41 4.89 -2.47 -8.62
CA VAL A 41 5.58 -1.20 -8.36
C VAL A 41 6.43 -1.33 -7.10
N ARG A 42 7.75 -1.20 -7.26
CA ARG A 42 8.75 -1.32 -6.19
C ARG A 42 9.44 0.02 -5.94
N VAL A 43 9.22 0.60 -4.77
CA VAL A 43 9.77 1.91 -4.39
C VAL A 43 11.06 1.75 -3.60
N CYS A 44 12.14 2.39 -4.05
CA CYS A 44 13.41 2.37 -3.34
C CYS A 44 13.32 3.17 -2.04
N THR A 45 13.44 2.50 -0.90
CA THR A 45 13.45 3.14 0.43
C THR A 45 14.83 3.07 1.09
N ASN A 46 15.89 2.83 0.31
CA ASN A 46 17.27 2.89 0.81
C ASN A 46 17.63 4.32 1.29
N ARG A 47 18.65 4.44 2.15
CA ARG A 47 19.01 5.66 2.91
C ARG A 47 18.89 6.98 2.13
N THR A 48 19.43 7.06 0.91
CA THR A 48 19.37 8.29 0.10
C THR A 48 17.96 8.58 -0.41
N CYS A 49 17.29 7.60 -1.02
CA CYS A 49 15.92 7.76 -1.52
C CYS A 49 14.93 8.03 -0.38
N ALA A 50 15.11 7.41 0.78
CA ALA A 50 14.29 7.68 1.96
C ALA A 50 14.39 9.14 2.43
N ARG A 51 15.58 9.78 2.34
CA ARG A 51 15.74 11.21 2.66
C ARG A 51 15.15 12.14 1.60
N GLN A 52 14.88 11.63 0.40
CA GLN A 52 14.38 12.38 -0.75
C GLN A 52 12.87 12.17 -0.98
N GLY A 53 12.13 11.65 0.01
CA GLY A 53 10.69 11.43 -0.12
C GLY A 53 10.27 10.00 -0.48
N GLY A 54 11.19 9.03 -0.50
CA GLY A 54 10.90 7.67 -0.96
C GLY A 54 9.90 6.91 -0.09
N ARG A 55 9.77 7.25 1.20
CA ARG A 55 8.79 6.62 2.10
C ARG A 55 7.40 7.20 1.91
N GLU A 56 7.34 8.49 1.70
CA GLU A 56 6.15 9.28 1.39
C GLU A 56 5.58 8.85 0.04
N VAL A 57 6.44 8.66 -0.97
CA VAL A 57 6.06 8.13 -2.28
C VAL A 57 5.54 6.71 -2.18
N LEU A 58 6.16 5.85 -1.37
CA LEU A 58 5.66 4.50 -1.13
C LEU A 58 4.27 4.52 -0.49
N ALA A 59 4.06 5.35 0.53
CA ALA A 59 2.77 5.49 1.19
C ALA A 59 1.70 6.03 0.22
N ALA A 60 2.02 7.06 -0.55
CA ALA A 60 1.11 7.61 -1.55
C ALA A 60 0.74 6.58 -2.62
N LEU A 61 1.73 5.87 -3.18
CA LEU A 61 1.47 4.84 -4.19
C LEU A 61 0.62 3.70 -3.62
N ALA A 62 0.89 3.24 -2.41
CA ALA A 62 0.08 2.22 -1.76
C ALA A 62 -1.36 2.70 -1.49
N GLY A 63 -1.55 3.98 -1.19
CA GLY A 63 -2.86 4.59 -0.98
C GLY A 63 -3.64 4.90 -2.27
N LEU A 64 -2.95 4.97 -3.42
CA LEU A 64 -3.52 5.26 -4.74
C LEU A 64 -3.71 4.01 -5.59
N ALA A 65 -2.95 2.96 -5.34
CA ALA A 65 -2.93 1.79 -6.20
C ALA A 65 -4.30 1.08 -6.22
N PRO A 66 -4.85 0.77 -7.41
CA PRO A 66 -5.97 -0.13 -7.52
C PRO A 66 -5.53 -1.56 -7.12
N PRO A 67 -6.46 -2.46 -6.75
CA PRO A 67 -6.14 -3.81 -6.26
C PRO A 67 -5.29 -4.68 -7.20
N ALA A 68 -5.27 -4.36 -8.51
CA ALA A 68 -4.46 -5.06 -9.50
C ALA A 68 -2.97 -4.62 -9.52
N VAL A 69 -2.62 -3.58 -8.76
CA VAL A 69 -1.26 -3.03 -8.70
C VAL A 69 -0.63 -3.37 -7.34
N ASP A 70 0.40 -4.22 -7.35
CA ASP A 70 1.16 -4.53 -6.13
C ASP A 70 2.19 -3.42 -5.87
N VAL A 71 2.07 -2.74 -4.73
CA VAL A 71 3.01 -1.68 -4.33
C VAL A 71 3.78 -2.11 -3.09
N ALA A 72 5.10 -2.07 -3.17
CA ALA A 72 5.94 -2.44 -2.04
C ALA A 72 7.30 -1.75 -2.01
N SER A 73 7.90 -1.70 -0.83
CA SER A 73 9.26 -1.21 -0.67
C SER A 73 10.29 -2.19 -1.25
N CYS A 74 11.42 -1.66 -1.70
CA CYS A 74 12.57 -2.45 -2.11
C CYS A 74 13.91 -1.82 -1.69
N GLY A 75 14.99 -2.58 -1.85
CA GLY A 75 16.35 -2.12 -1.65
C GLY A 75 16.81 -1.12 -2.71
N CYS A 76 18.12 -0.84 -2.73
CA CYS A 76 18.69 0.11 -3.68
C CYS A 76 18.52 -0.38 -5.14
N LEU A 77 17.83 0.41 -5.96
CA LEU A 77 17.69 0.17 -7.42
C LEU A 77 18.88 0.70 -8.24
N GLY A 78 19.93 1.18 -7.58
CA GLY A 78 21.04 1.87 -8.26
C GLY A 78 20.63 3.26 -8.73
N ARG A 79 21.31 3.80 -9.76
CA ARG A 79 21.08 5.15 -10.31
C ARG A 79 21.12 6.25 -9.24
N CYS A 80 22.19 6.22 -8.43
CA CYS A 80 22.44 7.23 -7.40
C CYS A 80 22.48 8.64 -8.03
N GLY A 81 21.77 9.60 -7.43
CA GLY A 81 21.69 10.98 -7.93
C GLY A 81 20.35 11.35 -8.58
N ALA A 82 19.51 10.37 -8.90
CA ALA A 82 18.18 10.56 -9.49
C ALA A 82 17.03 10.09 -8.58
N GLY A 83 17.24 10.05 -7.26
CA GLY A 83 16.26 9.45 -6.34
C GLY A 83 15.06 10.36 -6.02
N PRO A 84 13.96 9.80 -5.46
CA PRO A 84 13.66 8.38 -5.29
C PRO A 84 13.44 7.63 -6.60
N ASN A 85 13.94 6.40 -6.65
CA ASN A 85 13.81 5.51 -7.81
C ASN A 85 12.66 4.53 -7.57
N VAL A 86 11.86 4.31 -8.60
CA VAL A 86 10.73 3.37 -8.59
C VAL A 86 10.90 2.41 -9.76
N ALA A 87 10.90 1.10 -9.48
CA ALA A 87 10.82 0.10 -10.52
C ALA A 87 9.34 -0.24 -10.75
N ALA A 88 8.91 -0.29 -12.01
CA ALA A 88 7.60 -0.82 -12.37
C ALA A 88 7.79 -1.98 -13.35
N SER A 89 7.12 -3.09 -13.08
CA SER A 89 7.06 -4.26 -13.94
C SER A 89 5.64 -4.45 -14.43
N VAL A 90 5.50 -4.54 -15.74
CA VAL A 90 4.29 -4.98 -16.44
C VAL A 90 4.60 -6.30 -17.16
N PRO A 91 3.61 -7.11 -17.56
CA PRO A 91 3.87 -8.36 -18.27
C PRO A 91 4.81 -8.16 -19.48
N GLY A 92 6.02 -8.72 -19.41
CA GLY A 92 7.03 -8.64 -20.47
C GLY A 92 7.95 -7.41 -20.46
N SER A 93 7.83 -6.48 -19.51
CA SER A 93 8.72 -5.31 -19.42
C SER A 93 8.91 -4.81 -17.98
N THR A 94 10.14 -4.46 -17.63
CA THR A 94 10.48 -3.80 -16.36
C THR A 94 11.26 -2.53 -16.65
N ALA A 95 10.82 -1.41 -16.07
CA ALA A 95 11.47 -0.11 -16.19
C ALA A 95 11.78 0.48 -14.80
N VAL A 96 12.84 1.28 -14.71
CA VAL A 96 13.20 2.03 -13.50
C VAL A 96 13.08 3.52 -13.79
N PHE A 97 12.18 4.17 -13.06
CA PHE A 97 11.90 5.60 -13.11
C PHE A 97 12.66 6.29 -11.98
N GLY A 98 13.36 7.37 -12.32
CA GLY A 98 13.99 8.26 -11.33
C GLY A 98 13.20 9.53 -11.11
N HIS A 99 13.56 10.29 -10.08
CA HIS A 99 12.97 11.57 -9.67
C HIS A 99 11.49 11.49 -9.30
N VAL A 100 11.05 10.34 -8.79
CA VAL A 100 9.70 10.14 -8.28
C VAL A 100 9.70 10.51 -6.80
N GLY A 101 9.91 11.80 -6.50
CA GLY A 101 10.13 12.31 -5.14
C GLY A 101 8.89 12.81 -4.41
N THR A 102 7.76 12.89 -5.12
CA THR A 102 6.51 13.45 -4.58
C THR A 102 5.35 12.51 -4.89
N ALA A 103 4.29 12.59 -4.08
CA ALA A 103 3.05 11.87 -4.32
C ALA A 103 2.50 12.16 -5.73
N ALA A 104 2.57 13.42 -6.19
CA ALA A 104 2.14 13.81 -7.53
C ALA A 104 2.91 13.09 -8.64
N ARG A 105 4.24 12.96 -8.51
CA ARG A 105 5.05 12.20 -9.47
C ARG A 105 4.73 10.70 -9.42
N GLY A 106 4.43 10.17 -8.24
CA GLY A 106 3.95 8.79 -8.08
C GLY A 106 2.61 8.54 -8.77
N ALA A 107 1.64 9.44 -8.58
CA ALA A 107 0.34 9.36 -9.23
C ALA A 107 0.45 9.45 -10.76
N GLN A 108 1.27 10.37 -11.27
CA GLN A 108 1.56 10.47 -12.71
C GLN A 108 2.22 9.20 -13.26
N LEU A 109 3.06 8.53 -12.46
CA LEU A 109 3.64 7.24 -12.85
C LEU A 109 2.55 6.16 -12.94
N LEU A 110 1.62 6.10 -12.00
CA LEU A 110 0.50 5.16 -12.07
C LEU A 110 -0.40 5.44 -13.29
N GLU A 111 -0.74 6.69 -13.54
CA GLU A 111 -1.49 7.10 -14.73
C GLU A 111 -0.75 6.70 -16.03
N HIS A 112 0.57 6.85 -16.08
CA HIS A 112 1.37 6.42 -17.23
C HIS A 112 1.37 4.89 -17.42
N LEU A 113 1.38 4.12 -16.32
CA LEU A 113 1.44 2.65 -16.36
C LEU A 113 0.08 2.02 -16.68
N LEU A 114 -1.01 2.59 -16.17
CA LEU A 114 -2.37 2.06 -16.32
C LEU A 114 -3.13 2.71 -17.49
N GLY A 115 -2.75 3.92 -17.87
CA GLY A 115 -3.44 4.74 -18.85
C GLY A 115 -4.54 5.62 -18.24
N PRO A 116 -4.86 6.76 -18.89
CA PRO A 116 -5.77 7.78 -18.35
C PRO A 116 -7.23 7.32 -18.27
N ALA A 117 -7.60 6.26 -18.99
CA ALA A 117 -8.93 5.66 -18.89
C ALA A 117 -9.11 4.82 -17.62
N GLU A 118 -8.01 4.26 -17.11
CA GLU A 118 -8.03 3.38 -15.93
C GLU A 118 -7.66 4.12 -14.65
N PHE A 119 -6.82 5.16 -14.71
CA PHE A 119 -6.40 5.94 -13.55
C PHE A 119 -6.12 7.41 -13.89
N ASP A 120 -6.82 8.32 -13.21
CA ASP A 120 -6.59 9.77 -13.27
C ASP A 120 -5.79 10.22 -12.05
N ALA A 121 -4.60 10.78 -12.27
CA ALA A 121 -3.71 11.18 -11.19
C ALA A 121 -4.26 12.32 -10.34
N ALA A 122 -4.98 13.28 -10.93
CA ALA A 122 -5.53 14.43 -10.21
C ALA A 122 -6.68 14.02 -9.30
N LEU A 123 -7.62 13.22 -9.82
CA LEU A 123 -8.72 12.66 -9.04
C LEU A 123 -8.20 11.71 -7.96
N GLY A 124 -7.22 10.86 -8.28
CA GLY A 124 -6.60 9.97 -7.30
C GLY A 124 -5.96 10.72 -6.14
N LEU A 125 -5.21 11.80 -6.41
CA LEU A 125 -4.58 12.62 -5.37
C LEU A 125 -5.62 13.35 -4.49
N THR A 126 -6.68 13.87 -5.09
CA THR A 126 -7.78 14.49 -4.35
C THR A 126 -8.47 13.46 -3.45
N ALA A 127 -8.78 12.28 -3.98
CA ALA A 127 -9.37 11.18 -3.21
C ALA A 127 -8.46 10.72 -2.05
N LEU A 128 -7.15 10.60 -2.29
CA LEU A 128 -6.16 10.28 -1.26
C LEU A 128 -6.16 11.34 -0.15
N ALA A 129 -6.07 12.62 -0.51
CA ALA A 129 -6.03 13.71 0.46
C ALA A 129 -7.31 13.77 1.31
N THR A 130 -8.48 13.60 0.69
CA THR A 130 -9.76 13.58 1.41
C THR A 130 -9.88 12.35 2.32
N ARG A 131 -9.39 11.17 1.89
CA ARG A 131 -9.33 9.98 2.76
C ARG A 131 -8.39 10.19 3.94
N GLU A 132 -7.19 10.74 3.73
CA GLU A 132 -6.26 11.05 4.82
C GLU A 132 -6.87 12.03 5.83
N LYS A 133 -7.62 13.04 5.35
CA LYS A 133 -8.38 13.94 6.20
C LYS A 133 -9.45 13.19 7.01
N ALA A 134 -10.19 12.28 6.39
CA ALA A 134 -11.20 11.47 7.07
C ALA A 134 -10.58 10.52 8.13
N GLU A 135 -9.43 9.91 7.83
CA GLU A 135 -8.70 9.08 8.78
C GLU A 135 -8.21 9.91 9.98
N ALA A 136 -7.71 11.12 9.74
CA ALA A 136 -7.35 12.06 10.80
C ALA A 136 -8.58 12.54 11.62
N ALA A 137 -9.78 12.59 11.02
CA ALA A 137 -11.02 12.87 11.73
C ALA A 137 -11.42 11.69 12.64
N LEU A 138 -11.28 10.44 12.17
CA LEU A 138 -11.50 9.24 12.99
C LEU A 138 -10.55 9.17 14.18
N GLU A 139 -9.28 9.52 14.00
CA GLU A 139 -8.32 9.57 15.11
C GLU A 139 -8.71 10.59 16.19
N LYS A 140 -9.47 11.62 15.83
CA LYS A 140 -10.01 12.64 16.74
C LYS A 140 -11.37 12.26 17.34
N GLY A 141 -11.96 11.13 16.91
CA GLY A 141 -13.30 10.70 17.30
C GLY A 141 -14.44 11.41 16.55
N ASN A 142 -14.14 12.15 15.48
CA ASN A 142 -15.13 12.81 14.64
C ASN A 142 -15.62 11.86 13.54
N ALA A 143 -16.29 10.78 13.93
CA ALA A 143 -16.71 9.73 12.99
C ALA A 143 -17.72 10.22 11.94
N ASP A 144 -18.64 11.11 12.30
CA ASP A 144 -19.62 11.70 11.36
C ASP A 144 -18.95 12.51 10.23
N GLU A 145 -17.94 13.32 10.58
CA GLU A 145 -17.16 14.08 9.60
C GLU A 145 -16.41 13.13 8.66
N ALA A 146 -15.83 12.06 9.21
CA ALA A 146 -15.13 11.06 8.43
C ALA A 146 -16.05 10.32 7.45
N GLU A 147 -17.25 9.93 7.88
CA GLU A 147 -18.25 9.27 7.02
C GLU A 147 -18.62 10.16 5.84
N ALA A 148 -18.90 11.44 6.09
CA ALA A 148 -19.28 12.40 5.06
C ALA A 148 -18.15 12.60 4.02
N LEU A 149 -16.91 12.78 4.48
CA LEU A 149 -15.74 12.93 3.60
C LEU A 149 -15.52 11.68 2.74
N LEU A 150 -15.70 10.48 3.30
CA LEU A 150 -15.48 9.23 2.57
C LEU A 150 -16.62 8.96 1.56
N THR A 151 -17.84 9.37 1.89
CA THR A 151 -18.98 9.33 0.96
C THR A 151 -18.75 10.28 -0.23
N GLU A 152 -18.17 11.46 0.02
CA GLU A 152 -17.75 12.38 -1.06
C GLU A 152 -16.73 11.72 -1.99
N VAL A 153 -15.71 11.04 -1.43
CA VAL A 153 -14.68 10.34 -2.23
C VAL A 153 -15.28 9.27 -3.14
N ILE A 154 -16.23 8.49 -2.62
CA ILE A 154 -16.91 7.44 -3.41
C ILE A 154 -17.69 8.07 -4.57
N GLY A 155 -18.24 9.28 -4.39
CA GLY A 155 -18.96 10.02 -5.43
C GLY A 155 -18.08 10.44 -6.62
N PHE A 156 -16.77 10.59 -6.44
CA PHE A 156 -15.85 10.95 -7.52
C PHE A 156 -15.53 9.81 -8.50
N ASN A 157 -15.98 8.59 -8.20
CA ASN A 157 -15.64 7.38 -8.97
C ASN A 157 -14.12 7.22 -9.17
N ALA A 158 -13.33 7.57 -8.14
CA ALA A 158 -11.89 7.37 -8.16
C ALA A 158 -11.59 5.86 -8.10
N CYS A 159 -10.84 5.37 -9.08
CA CYS A 159 -10.48 3.96 -9.23
C CYS A 159 -9.39 3.49 -8.25
N GLY A 160 -8.57 4.41 -7.74
CA GLY A 160 -7.43 4.12 -6.89
C GLY A 160 -7.77 4.04 -5.39
N GLY A 161 -7.42 2.93 -4.74
CA GLY A 161 -7.56 2.80 -3.28
C GLY A 161 -9.00 2.72 -2.75
N LEU A 162 -10.00 2.44 -3.60
CA LEU A 162 -11.41 2.46 -3.22
C LEU A 162 -11.76 1.45 -2.09
N HIS A 163 -11.11 0.29 -2.08
CA HIS A 163 -11.21 -0.68 -0.98
C HIS A 163 -10.76 -0.11 0.38
N LEU A 164 -9.77 0.81 0.39
CA LEU A 164 -9.35 1.53 1.60
C LEU A 164 -10.40 2.57 2.03
N VAL A 165 -11.06 3.23 1.07
CA VAL A 165 -12.13 4.20 1.35
C VAL A 165 -13.31 3.50 2.01
N TYR A 166 -13.77 2.38 1.46
CA TYR A 166 -14.83 1.57 2.07
C TYR A 166 -14.42 1.01 3.43
N MET A 167 -13.18 0.54 3.59
CA MET A 167 -12.64 0.13 4.90
C MET A 167 -12.72 1.26 5.92
N SER A 168 -12.23 2.45 5.59
CA SER A 168 -12.27 3.61 6.49
C SER A 168 -13.71 4.06 6.80
N ARG A 169 -14.63 3.96 5.82
CA ARG A 169 -16.03 4.37 6.02
C ARG A 169 -16.80 3.36 6.86
N SER A 170 -16.55 2.07 6.66
CA SER A 170 -17.06 1.00 7.52
C SER A 170 -16.65 1.22 8.98
N LYS A 171 -15.38 1.59 9.23
CA LYS A 171 -14.91 1.95 10.56
C LYS A 171 -15.64 3.17 11.13
N ALA A 172 -15.82 4.23 10.33
CA ALA A 172 -16.56 5.41 10.74
C ALA A 172 -18.00 5.07 11.14
N ARG A 173 -18.70 4.29 10.31
CA ARG A 173 -20.08 3.85 10.55
C ARG A 173 -20.22 2.96 11.77
N LEU A 174 -19.24 2.09 12.05
CA LEU A 174 -19.18 1.35 13.31
C LEU A 174 -19.12 2.27 14.54
N GLU A 175 -18.32 3.34 14.47
CA GLU A 175 -18.20 4.31 15.57
C GLU A 175 -19.49 5.15 15.76
N ILE A 176 -20.20 5.45 14.68
CA ILE A 176 -21.51 6.15 14.70
C ILE A 176 -22.64 5.21 15.17
N GLY A 177 -22.46 3.89 15.02
CA GLY A 177 -23.47 2.87 15.31
C GLY A 177 -24.34 2.47 14.12
N ASP A 178 -24.03 2.93 12.91
CA ASP A 178 -24.63 2.43 11.67
C ASP A 178 -24.00 1.08 11.28
N ILE A 179 -24.36 0.05 12.04
CA ILE A 179 -23.81 -1.30 11.84
C ILE A 179 -24.19 -1.90 10.46
N PRO A 180 -25.44 -1.77 9.97
CA PRO A 180 -25.79 -2.27 8.63
C PRO A 180 -25.00 -1.57 7.51
N GLY A 181 -24.85 -0.25 7.57
CA GLY A 181 -24.05 0.51 6.61
C GLY A 181 -22.57 0.15 6.66
N ALA A 182 -22.05 -0.16 7.85
CA ALA A 182 -20.68 -0.61 8.02
C ALA A 182 -20.43 -2.01 7.43
N LEU A 183 -21.39 -2.93 7.56
CA LEU A 183 -21.30 -4.27 6.95
C LEU A 183 -21.30 -4.18 5.43
N GLY A 184 -22.19 -3.37 4.85
CA GLY A 184 -22.23 -3.15 3.40
C GLY A 184 -20.90 -2.59 2.85
N ASP A 185 -20.28 -1.66 3.59
CA ASP A 185 -18.96 -1.14 3.22
C ASP A 185 -17.84 -2.19 3.34
N ALA A 186 -17.87 -3.03 4.37
CA ALA A 186 -16.90 -4.12 4.52
C ALA A 186 -17.01 -5.14 3.38
N GLU A 187 -18.23 -5.52 3.00
CA GLU A 187 -18.50 -6.42 1.88
C GLU A 187 -18.07 -5.83 0.55
N GLU A 188 -18.29 -4.54 0.33
CA GLU A 188 -17.86 -3.84 -0.87
C GLU A 188 -16.33 -3.75 -0.97
N ALA A 189 -15.65 -3.51 0.15
CA ALA A 189 -14.19 -3.58 0.22
C ALA A 189 -13.66 -4.99 -0.13
N ILE A 190 -14.32 -6.05 0.35
CA ILE A 190 -14.00 -7.44 0.00
C ILE A 190 -14.26 -7.70 -1.49
N ARG A 191 -15.37 -7.19 -2.05
CA ARG A 191 -15.71 -7.34 -3.46
C ARG A 191 -14.64 -6.72 -4.37
N ILE A 192 -14.13 -5.54 -4.01
CA ILE A 192 -13.11 -4.82 -4.76
C ILE A 192 -11.72 -5.47 -4.58
N ALA A 193 -11.38 -5.85 -3.35
CA ALA A 193 -10.10 -6.46 -3.02
C ALA A 193 -10.30 -7.75 -2.18
N PRO A 194 -10.60 -8.90 -2.81
CA PRO A 194 -10.94 -10.14 -2.08
C PRO A 194 -9.82 -10.66 -1.18
N ARG A 195 -8.57 -10.32 -1.53
CA ARG A 195 -7.35 -10.72 -0.81
C ARG A 195 -6.87 -9.64 0.18
N PHE A 196 -7.75 -8.76 0.64
CA PHE A 196 -7.44 -7.71 1.60
C PHE A 196 -7.86 -8.11 3.03
N PRO A 197 -6.93 -8.54 3.90
CA PRO A 197 -7.28 -9.08 5.22
C PRO A 197 -8.05 -8.09 6.11
N GLN A 198 -7.76 -6.79 6.00
CA GLN A 198 -8.36 -5.75 6.83
C GLN A 198 -9.87 -5.60 6.57
N ALA A 199 -10.35 -5.85 5.35
CA ALA A 199 -11.78 -5.82 5.07
C ALA A 199 -12.52 -7.00 5.73
N HIS A 200 -11.91 -8.18 5.77
CA HIS A 200 -12.43 -9.34 6.51
C HIS A 200 -12.44 -9.09 8.03
N LEU A 201 -11.41 -8.41 8.56
CA LEU A 201 -11.41 -7.98 9.97
C LEU A 201 -12.56 -7.01 10.27
N LEU A 202 -12.85 -6.06 9.39
CA LEU A 202 -13.99 -5.16 9.56
C LEU A 202 -15.34 -5.88 9.43
N ARG A 203 -15.45 -6.83 8.51
CA ARG A 203 -16.62 -7.71 8.44
C ARG A 203 -16.82 -8.48 9.75
N GLY A 204 -15.75 -9.00 10.34
CA GLY A 204 -15.82 -9.62 11.67
C GLY A 204 -16.21 -8.64 12.78
N ASP A 205 -15.64 -7.43 12.78
CA ASP A 205 -15.97 -6.39 13.77
C ASP A 205 -17.44 -5.93 13.66
N THR A 206 -17.96 -5.82 12.43
CA THR A 206 -19.38 -5.48 12.17
C THR A 206 -20.32 -6.59 12.60
N LEU A 207 -20.05 -7.84 12.22
CA LEU A 207 -20.84 -9.00 12.66
C LEU A 207 -20.82 -9.17 14.18
N PHE A 208 -19.67 -8.95 14.81
CA PHE A 208 -19.55 -8.95 16.26
C PHE A 208 -20.44 -7.88 16.91
N ALA A 209 -20.50 -6.68 16.33
CA ALA A 209 -21.37 -5.60 16.80
C ALA A 209 -22.86 -5.91 16.60
N MET A 210 -23.22 -6.71 15.57
CA MET A 210 -24.58 -7.21 15.36
C MET A 210 -24.98 -8.34 16.32
N GLY A 211 -24.02 -8.91 17.06
CA GLY A 211 -24.25 -10.08 17.92
C GLY A 211 -24.15 -11.42 17.19
N GLU A 212 -23.80 -11.41 15.91
CA GLU A 212 -23.62 -12.60 15.06
C GLU A 212 -22.24 -13.22 15.30
N TYR A 213 -22.01 -13.71 16.52
CA TYR A 213 -20.68 -14.10 16.99
C TYR A 213 -20.10 -15.31 16.24
N SER A 214 -20.89 -16.30 15.86
CA SER A 214 -20.40 -17.44 15.07
C SER A 214 -19.90 -16.98 13.69
N VAL A 215 -20.68 -16.15 13.00
CA VAL A 215 -20.32 -15.63 11.67
C VAL A 215 -19.13 -14.66 11.77
N ALA A 216 -19.00 -13.92 12.86
CA ALA A 216 -17.84 -13.08 13.13
C ALA A 216 -16.56 -13.92 13.31
N GLU A 217 -16.64 -15.10 13.92
CA GLU A 217 -15.51 -16.04 14.03
C GLU A 217 -15.00 -16.46 12.65
N ASP A 218 -15.91 -16.83 11.76
CA ASP A 218 -15.59 -17.20 10.38
C ASP A 218 -14.90 -16.05 9.64
N ALA A 219 -15.42 -14.82 9.74
CA ALA A 219 -14.80 -13.65 9.10
C ALA A 219 -13.39 -13.34 9.64
N TYR A 220 -13.13 -13.55 10.93
CA TYR A 220 -11.79 -13.43 11.47
C TYR A 220 -10.86 -14.57 11.04
N ALA A 221 -11.41 -15.78 10.81
CA ALA A 221 -10.66 -16.89 10.22
C ALA A 221 -10.27 -16.59 8.76
N ASP A 222 -11.17 -16.04 7.96
CA ASP A 222 -10.88 -15.60 6.58
C ASP A 222 -9.72 -14.60 6.55
N ALA A 223 -9.71 -13.62 7.46
CA ALA A 223 -8.60 -12.67 7.59
C ALA A 223 -7.26 -13.37 7.93
N LEU A 224 -7.28 -14.38 8.80
CA LEU A 224 -6.11 -15.15 9.20
C LEU A 224 -5.57 -16.04 8.08
N ASP A 225 -6.45 -16.57 7.24
CA ASP A 225 -6.07 -17.39 6.09
C ASP A 225 -5.38 -16.54 5.01
N LEU A 226 -5.81 -15.28 4.85
CA LEU A 226 -5.17 -14.32 3.95
C LEU A 226 -3.83 -13.81 4.49
N ASP A 227 -3.75 -13.47 5.78
CA ASP A 227 -2.51 -13.07 6.44
C ASP A 227 -2.38 -13.71 7.83
N PRO A 228 -1.67 -14.86 7.94
CA PRO A 228 -1.44 -15.53 9.21
C PRO A 228 -0.67 -14.69 10.23
N SER A 229 0.02 -13.62 9.80
CA SER A 229 0.83 -12.78 10.68
C SER A 229 -0.02 -11.94 11.64
N ILE A 230 -1.27 -11.63 11.26
CA ILE A 230 -2.21 -10.83 12.09
C ILE A 230 -2.50 -11.51 13.42
N ARG A 231 -2.39 -12.85 13.50
CA ARG A 231 -2.54 -13.63 14.74
C ARG A 231 -1.67 -13.10 15.88
N ARG A 232 -0.49 -12.56 15.55
CA ARG A 232 0.47 -12.03 16.53
C ARG A 232 0.14 -10.60 16.96
N SER A 233 -0.77 -9.90 16.28
CA SER A 233 -1.18 -8.55 16.63
C SER A 233 -1.94 -8.52 17.96
N LYS A 234 -1.60 -7.57 18.82
CA LYS A 234 -2.33 -7.33 20.07
C LYS A 234 -3.81 -6.98 19.81
N SER A 235 -4.07 -6.18 18.77
CA SER A 235 -5.43 -5.76 18.43
C SER A 235 -6.29 -6.91 17.90
N PHE A 236 -5.69 -7.89 17.23
CA PHE A 236 -6.38 -9.08 16.77
C PHE A 236 -6.68 -10.03 17.94
N ARG A 237 -5.70 -10.23 18.83
CA ARG A 237 -5.90 -11.05 20.04
C ARG A 237 -7.06 -10.52 20.91
N ALA A 238 -7.15 -9.21 21.08
CA ALA A 238 -8.25 -8.58 21.81
C ALA A 238 -9.62 -8.81 21.15
N ARG A 239 -9.70 -8.84 19.80
CA ARG A 239 -10.95 -9.20 19.08
C ARG A 239 -11.37 -10.62 19.41
N VAL A 240 -10.44 -11.58 19.27
CA VAL A 240 -10.70 -13.01 19.51
C VAL A 240 -11.06 -13.29 20.97
N GLU A 241 -10.44 -12.60 21.92
CA GLU A 241 -10.76 -12.73 23.36
C GLU A 241 -12.21 -12.29 23.64
N ARG A 242 -12.58 -11.08 23.21
CA ARG A 242 -13.96 -10.57 23.33
C ARG A 242 -14.98 -11.48 22.64
N LEU A 243 -14.63 -12.03 21.47
CA LEU A 243 -15.46 -12.98 20.74
C LEU A 243 -15.74 -14.25 21.56
N ARG A 244 -14.68 -14.84 22.13
CA ARG A 244 -14.81 -16.06 22.94
C ARG A 244 -15.65 -15.83 24.18
N GLU A 245 -15.48 -14.72 24.87
CA GLU A 245 -16.30 -14.36 26.03
C GLU A 245 -17.79 -14.28 25.68
N LYS A 246 -18.11 -13.69 24.51
CA LYS A 246 -19.48 -13.59 24.01
C LYS A 246 -20.05 -14.93 23.55
N LEU A 247 -19.27 -15.76 22.87
CA LEU A 247 -19.67 -17.11 22.46
C LEU A 247 -19.95 -18.01 23.67
N VAL A 248 -19.10 -17.96 24.70
CA VAL A 248 -19.32 -18.72 25.95
C VAL A 248 -20.60 -18.25 26.65
N SER A 249 -20.79 -16.93 26.76
CA SER A 249 -22.01 -16.36 27.35
C SER A 249 -23.27 -16.72 26.55
N ALA A 250 -23.20 -16.76 25.22
CA ALA A 250 -24.33 -17.14 24.38
C ALA A 250 -24.69 -18.63 24.48
N ASN A 251 -23.69 -19.49 24.74
CA ASN A 251 -23.87 -20.93 24.90
C ASN A 251 -24.25 -21.37 26.33
N ASN A 252 -24.24 -20.45 27.30
CA ASN A 252 -24.66 -20.67 28.69
C ASN A 252 -25.80 -19.67 29.05
N PRO A 253 -27.03 -19.92 28.58
CA PRO A 253 -28.17 -19.02 28.78
C PRO A 253 -28.69 -18.97 30.23
#